data_AF-A0A0A1HAA1-F1
#
_entry.id   AF-A0A0A1HAA1-F1
#
_cell.length_a   1.000
_cell.length_b   1.000
_cell.length_c   1.000
_cell.angle_alpha   90.00
_cell.angle_beta   90.00
_cell.angle_gamma   90.00
#
_symmetry.space_group_name_H-M   'P 1'
#
loop_
_entity.id
_entity.type
_entity.pdbx_description
1 polymer ?
#
loop_
_entity_poly.entity_id
_entity_poly.type
_entity_poly.pdbx_seq_one_letter_code
_entity_poly.pdbx_strand_id
1 'polypeptide(L)'
;FGHDIEAAWLLQRCAEIIEEKNWIQIFKQHAIQIADAAAEGLDNNSGLWYEFEPSHQTITKEKHWWVQAEAIVGFFNAWQLSGDEKYLHYAINNWQFIKQYIIDKINGEWFWGIREDYSITQSEDKISLWKCPYHNG
;
A
#
# COMPACT_ATOMS: atom_id res chain seq x y z
N PHE A 1 -6.15 -0.07 -5.84
CA PHE A 1 -5.07 0.70 -5.19
C PHE A 1 -4.00 -0.20 -4.58
N GLY A 2 -4.33 -1.08 -3.61
CA GLY A 2 -3.33 -1.94 -2.95
C GLY A 2 -2.53 -2.84 -3.90
N HIS A 3 -3.22 -3.59 -4.77
CA HIS A 3 -2.53 -4.42 -5.78
C HIS A 3 -1.73 -3.59 -6.78
N ASP A 4 -2.17 -2.36 -7.09
CA ASP A 4 -1.43 -1.48 -8.01
C ASP A 4 -0.09 -1.10 -7.40
N ILE A 5 -0.09 -0.59 -6.17
CA ILE A 5 1.14 -0.16 -5.49
C ILE A 5 2.06 -1.35 -5.18
N GLU A 6 1.50 -2.54 -4.91
CA GLU A 6 2.26 -3.78 -4.76
C GLU A 6 2.93 -4.19 -6.09
N ALA A 7 2.17 -4.19 -7.19
CA ALA A 7 2.68 -4.51 -8.52
C ALA A 7 3.78 -3.54 -8.96
N ALA A 8 3.69 -2.27 -8.57
CA ALA A 8 4.67 -1.24 -8.90
C ALA A 8 6.09 -1.65 -8.47
N TRP A 9 6.26 -2.12 -7.23
CA TRP A 9 7.59 -2.51 -6.73
C TRP A 9 7.94 -3.98 -7.03
N LEU A 10 6.95 -4.88 -7.05
CA LEU A 10 7.20 -6.32 -7.29
C LEU A 10 7.74 -6.59 -8.70
N LEU A 11 7.18 -5.96 -9.73
CA LEU A 11 7.63 -6.20 -11.12
C LEU A 11 9.08 -5.75 -11.33
N GLN A 12 9.45 -4.60 -10.76
CA GLN A 12 10.84 -4.16 -10.74
C GLN A 12 11.70 -5.19 -10.00
N ARG A 13 11.28 -5.62 -8.81
CA ARG A 13 12.05 -6.55 -7.99
C ARG A 13 12.27 -7.89 -8.68
N CYS A 14 11.26 -8.43 -9.34
CA CYS A 14 11.35 -9.65 -10.14
C CYS A 14 12.37 -9.49 -11.27
N ALA A 15 12.33 -8.38 -12.02
CA ALA A 15 13.29 -8.12 -13.09
C ALA A 15 14.74 -8.00 -12.59
N GLU A 16 14.94 -7.42 -11.40
CA GLU A 16 16.25 -7.37 -10.74
C GLU A 16 16.74 -8.76 -10.34
N ILE A 17 15.88 -9.62 -9.83
CA ILE A 17 16.23 -10.98 -9.40
C ILE A 17 16.64 -11.85 -10.58
N ILE A 18 15.94 -11.74 -11.72
CA ILE A 18 16.28 -12.51 -12.93
C ILE A 18 17.39 -11.87 -13.77
N GLU A 19 17.92 -10.72 -13.33
CA GLU A 19 19.02 -9.97 -13.97
C GLU A 19 18.74 -9.51 -15.42
N GLU A 20 17.47 -9.36 -15.79
CA GLU A 20 17.06 -8.95 -17.13
C GLU A 20 17.09 -7.43 -17.29
N LYS A 21 18.21 -6.89 -17.81
CA LYS A 21 18.48 -5.44 -17.90
C LYS A 21 17.39 -4.63 -18.60
N ASN A 22 16.81 -5.17 -19.67
CA ASN A 22 15.74 -4.50 -20.40
C ASN A 22 14.49 -4.35 -19.52
N TRP A 23 14.10 -5.43 -18.83
CA TRP A 23 12.95 -5.43 -17.92
C TRP A 23 13.18 -4.53 -16.71
N ILE A 24 14.40 -4.51 -16.15
CA ILE A 24 14.73 -3.59 -15.06
C ILE A 24 14.46 -2.14 -15.47
N GLN A 25 14.93 -1.72 -16.65
CA GLN A 25 14.74 -0.34 -17.10
C GLN A 25 13.26 -0.02 -17.34
N ILE A 26 12.52 -0.96 -17.94
CA ILE A 26 11.09 -0.82 -18.19
C ILE A 26 10.32 -0.69 -16.86
N PHE A 27 10.53 -1.62 -15.93
CA PHE A 27 9.75 -1.65 -14.70
C PHE A 27 10.13 -0.55 -13.72
N LYS A 28 11.34 0.01 -13.76
CA LYS A 28 11.64 1.24 -13.01
C LYS A 28 10.77 2.42 -13.43
N GLN A 29 10.51 2.57 -14.74
CA GLN A 29 9.64 3.63 -15.23
C GLN A 29 8.17 3.35 -14.87
N HIS A 30 7.72 2.11 -15.02
CA HIS A 30 6.35 1.72 -14.69
C HIS A 30 6.08 1.79 -13.18
N ALA A 31 7.04 1.47 -12.33
CA ALA A 31 6.92 1.58 -10.87
C ALA A 31 6.48 2.99 -10.46
N ILE A 32 7.10 4.03 -11.04
CA ILE A 32 6.76 5.44 -10.76
C ILE A 32 5.36 5.77 -11.29
N GLN A 33 5.03 5.36 -12.51
CA GLN A 33 3.72 5.63 -13.13
C GLN A 33 2.57 4.95 -12.37
N ILE A 34 2.76 3.70 -11.96
CA ILE A 34 1.77 2.95 -11.19
C ILE A 34 1.67 3.52 -9.77
N ALA A 35 2.77 3.95 -9.16
CA ALA A 35 2.74 4.63 -7.87
C ALA A 35 1.95 5.95 -7.93
N ASP A 36 2.11 6.74 -8.99
CA ASP A 36 1.30 7.95 -9.21
C ASP A 36 -0.19 7.62 -9.34
N ALA A 37 -0.55 6.60 -10.13
CA ALA A 37 -1.94 6.15 -10.27
C ALA A 37 -2.52 5.63 -8.95
N ALA A 38 -1.73 4.87 -8.18
CA ALA A 38 -2.15 4.39 -6.87
C ALA A 38 -2.34 5.54 -5.86
N ALA A 39 -1.55 6.61 -5.96
CA ALA A 39 -1.64 7.79 -5.10
C ALA A 39 -2.98 8.53 -5.22
N GLU A 40 -3.73 8.36 -6.32
CA GLU A 40 -5.10 8.88 -6.46
C GLU A 40 -6.05 8.31 -5.40
N GLY A 41 -5.74 7.13 -4.85
CA GLY A 41 -6.51 6.48 -3.79
C GLY A 41 -6.17 6.94 -2.37
N LEU A 42 -5.25 7.89 -2.18
CA LEU A 42 -4.86 8.38 -0.86
C LEU A 42 -5.95 9.26 -0.22
N ASP A 43 -6.22 9.04 1.06
CA ASP A 43 -7.05 9.92 1.88
C ASP A 43 -6.19 10.99 2.57
N ASN A 44 -6.19 12.22 2.05
CA ASN A 44 -5.42 13.33 2.62
C ASN A 44 -3.90 13.00 2.76
N ASN A 45 -3.29 12.46 1.69
CA ASN A 45 -1.87 12.08 1.61
C ASN A 45 -1.43 10.90 2.52
N SER A 46 -2.37 10.11 3.06
CA SER A 46 -2.09 8.89 3.81
C SER A 46 -3.26 7.91 3.67
N GLY A 47 -3.12 6.66 4.07
CA GLY A 47 -4.24 5.72 4.14
C GLY A 47 -4.90 5.50 2.78
N LEU A 48 -4.37 4.58 1.98
CA LEU A 48 -5.01 4.21 0.72
C LEU A 48 -6.38 3.58 0.96
N TRP A 49 -7.37 4.07 0.23
CA TRP A 49 -8.65 3.37 0.08
C TRP A 49 -8.44 2.00 -0.55
N TYR A 50 -9.36 1.09 -0.26
CA TYR A 50 -9.22 -0.30 -0.64
C TYR A 50 -9.24 -0.46 -2.17
N GLU A 51 -10.30 0.03 -2.80
CA GLU A 51 -10.57 -0.25 -4.20
C GLU A 51 -11.40 0.86 -4.85
N PHE A 52 -11.14 1.11 -6.13
CA PHE A 52 -12.00 1.90 -7.00
C PHE A 52 -12.58 0.97 -8.06
N GLU A 53 -13.90 0.99 -8.22
CA GLU A 53 -14.63 0.23 -9.23
C GLU A 53 -15.06 1.17 -10.36
N PRO A 54 -14.40 1.14 -11.53
CA PRO A 54 -14.68 2.07 -12.63
C PRO A 54 -16.09 1.92 -13.22
N SER A 55 -16.63 0.70 -13.21
CA SER A 55 -17.96 0.38 -13.76
C SER A 55 -19.09 1.10 -13.03
N HIS A 56 -18.92 1.32 -11.73
CA HIS A 56 -19.89 2.00 -10.86
C HIS A 56 -19.43 3.39 -10.40
N GLN A 57 -18.18 3.78 -10.71
CA GLN A 57 -17.53 4.99 -10.20
C GLN A 57 -17.56 5.09 -8.67
N THR A 58 -17.42 3.95 -7.99
CA THR A 58 -17.48 3.86 -6.53
C THR A 58 -16.12 3.54 -5.94
N ILE A 59 -15.82 4.14 -4.78
CA ILE A 59 -14.64 3.80 -3.98
C ILE A 59 -15.10 3.02 -2.74
N THR A 60 -14.49 1.87 -2.51
CA THR A 60 -14.62 1.14 -1.23
C THR A 60 -13.77 1.85 -0.19
N LYS A 61 -14.43 2.67 0.64
CA LYS A 61 -13.78 3.54 1.64
C LYS A 61 -13.43 2.80 2.93
N GLU A 62 -12.66 1.74 2.78
CA GLU A 62 -12.00 1.03 3.86
C GLU A 62 -10.49 1.09 3.65
N LYS A 63 -9.72 1.07 4.74
CA LYS A 63 -8.26 1.09 4.72
C LYS A 63 -7.77 -0.23 5.33
N HIS A 64 -7.51 -1.21 4.47
CA HIS A 64 -7.11 -2.56 4.88
C HIS A 64 -5.61 -2.62 5.18
N TRP A 65 -5.24 -3.48 6.13
CA TRP A 65 -3.89 -3.61 6.67
C TRP A 65 -2.81 -3.80 5.60
N TRP A 66 -3.01 -4.77 4.70
CA TRP A 66 -2.03 -5.14 3.67
C TRP A 66 -1.86 -4.02 2.65
N VAL A 67 -2.96 -3.36 2.24
CA VAL A 67 -2.92 -2.19 1.35
C VAL A 67 -2.03 -1.11 1.93
N GLN A 68 -2.09 -0.90 3.25
CA GLN A 68 -1.26 0.11 3.89
C GLN A 68 0.21 -0.32 4.00
N ALA A 69 0.47 -1.60 4.25
CA ALA A 69 1.83 -2.11 4.27
C ALA A 69 2.49 -1.98 2.89
N GLU A 70 1.80 -2.42 1.84
CA GLU A 70 2.28 -2.32 0.45
C GLU A 70 2.45 -0.88 -0.02
N ALA A 71 1.59 0.03 0.44
CA ALA A 71 1.74 1.46 0.17
C ALA A 71 3.07 2.02 0.69
N ILE A 72 3.53 1.62 1.89
CA ILE A 72 4.83 2.06 2.40
C ILE A 72 5.94 1.59 1.46
N VAL A 73 5.94 0.31 1.10
CA VAL A 73 6.98 -0.30 0.27
C VAL A 73 7.00 0.34 -1.12
N GLY A 74 5.85 0.43 -1.80
CA GLY A 74 5.77 0.96 -3.15
C GLY A 74 6.07 2.46 -3.24
N PHE A 75 5.59 3.28 -2.30
CA PHE A 75 5.95 4.71 -2.30
C PHE A 75 7.42 4.93 -1.92
N PHE A 76 7.97 4.18 -0.97
CA PHE A 76 9.39 4.30 -0.66
C PHE A 76 10.27 3.86 -1.85
N ASN A 77 9.88 2.79 -2.55
CA ASN A 77 10.53 2.37 -3.78
C ASN A 77 10.48 3.46 -4.88
N ALA A 78 9.32 4.08 -5.10
CA ALA A 78 9.17 5.18 -6.05
C ALA A 78 10.06 6.38 -5.69
N TRP A 79 10.21 6.70 -4.40
CA TRP A 79 11.18 7.72 -3.94
C TRP A 79 12.62 7.32 -4.27
N GLN A 80 13.03 6.08 -3.99
CA GLN A 80 14.39 5.61 -4.31
C GLN A 80 14.73 5.69 -5.80
N LEU A 81 13.73 5.46 -6.67
CA LEU A 81 13.90 5.50 -8.12
C LEU A 81 13.94 6.92 -8.69
N SER A 82 13.12 7.82 -8.15
CA SER A 82 12.88 9.14 -8.73
C SER A 82 13.61 10.27 -8.01
N GLY A 83 13.88 10.13 -6.71
CA GLY A 83 14.30 11.21 -5.82
C GLY A 83 13.20 12.24 -5.51
N ASP A 84 11.94 12.00 -5.89
CA ASP A 84 10.83 12.92 -5.61
C ASP A 84 10.31 12.73 -4.17
N GLU A 85 10.50 13.77 -3.36
CA GLU A 85 10.14 13.80 -1.93
C GLU A 85 8.64 13.59 -1.67
N LYS A 86 7.75 13.79 -2.67
CA LYS A 86 6.31 13.51 -2.48
C LYS A 86 6.07 12.06 -2.07
N TYR A 87 6.80 11.11 -2.65
CA TYR A 87 6.62 9.69 -2.37
C TYR A 87 7.15 9.32 -0.99
N LEU A 88 8.26 9.93 -0.55
CA LEU A 88 8.76 9.75 0.80
C LEU A 88 7.75 10.26 1.83
N HIS A 89 7.12 11.41 1.57
CA HIS A 89 6.05 11.93 2.41
C HIS A 89 4.85 10.98 2.44
N TYR A 90 4.42 10.41 1.31
CA TYR A 90 3.33 9.42 1.30
C TYR A 90 3.67 8.18 2.14
N ALA A 91 4.87 7.61 1.97
CA ALA A 91 5.32 6.47 2.76
C ALA A 91 5.36 6.77 4.27
N ILE A 92 5.93 7.92 4.66
CA ILE A 92 6.03 8.33 6.07
C ILE A 92 4.64 8.59 6.66
N ASN A 93 3.78 9.34 5.96
CA ASN A 93 2.43 9.64 6.44
C ASN A 93 1.61 8.35 6.57
N ASN A 94 1.75 7.42 5.63
CA ASN A 94 1.07 6.13 5.70
C ASN A 94 1.57 5.27 6.87
N TRP A 95 2.86 5.33 7.18
CA TRP A 95 3.40 4.70 8.38
C TRP A 95 2.85 5.32 9.67
N GLN A 96 2.69 6.65 9.73
CA GLN A 96 2.02 7.29 10.87
C GLN A 96 0.57 6.83 10.99
N PHE A 97 -0.16 6.75 9.87
CA PHE A 97 -1.53 6.24 9.83
C PHE A 97 -1.62 4.82 10.40
N ILE A 98 -0.75 3.91 9.94
CA ILE A 98 -0.67 2.53 10.44
C ILE A 98 -0.45 2.49 11.95
N LYS A 99 0.57 3.21 12.45
CA LYS A 99 0.88 3.23 13.88
C LYS A 99 -0.24 3.82 14.73
N GLN A 100 -1.01 4.74 14.17
CA GLN A 100 -2.08 5.40 14.88
C GLN A 100 -3.33 4.54 14.95
N TYR A 101 -3.72 3.92 13.82
CA TYR A 101 -5.04 3.31 13.69
C TYR A 101 -5.01 1.79 13.51
N ILE A 102 -4.02 1.23 12.82
CA ILE A 102 -4.02 -0.20 12.44
C ILE A 102 -3.32 -1.09 13.47
N ILE A 103 -2.21 -0.67 14.06
CA ILE A 103 -1.48 -1.51 15.03
C ILE A 103 -2.28 -1.65 16.32
N ASP A 104 -2.61 -2.89 16.72
CA ASP A 104 -3.15 -3.18 18.04
C ASP A 104 -2.01 -3.17 19.08
N LYS A 105 -1.92 -2.07 19.82
CA LYS A 105 -0.90 -1.85 20.86
C LYS A 105 -1.17 -2.61 22.15
N ILE A 106 -2.35 -3.21 22.32
CA ILE A 106 -2.76 -3.94 23.52
C ILE A 106 -2.46 -5.42 23.35
N ASN A 107 -2.92 -6.02 22.25
CA ASN A 107 -2.85 -7.48 22.04
C ASN A 107 -1.80 -7.90 21.00
N GLY A 108 -1.08 -6.93 20.40
CA GLY A 108 -0.19 -7.17 19.28
C GLY A 108 -0.94 -7.44 17.97
N GLU A 109 -0.18 -7.51 16.88
CA GLU A 109 -0.67 -7.59 15.50
C GLU A 109 -1.41 -6.33 15.00
N TRP A 110 -1.76 -6.32 13.72
CA TRP A 110 -2.51 -5.29 13.02
C TRP A 110 -3.99 -5.69 12.95
N PHE A 111 -4.90 -4.73 13.17
CA PHE A 111 -6.32 -4.89 12.85
C PHE A 111 -6.51 -5.12 11.36
N TRP A 112 -7.62 -5.77 10.96
CA TRP A 112 -7.92 -6.02 9.56
C TRP A 112 -8.01 -4.73 8.73
N GLY A 113 -8.71 -3.72 9.26
CA GLY A 113 -8.84 -2.46 8.57
C GLY A 113 -9.57 -1.41 9.37
N ILE A 114 -9.62 -0.22 8.77
CA ILE A 114 -10.22 0.98 9.33
C ILE A 114 -11.28 1.48 8.35
N ARG A 115 -12.49 1.75 8.85
CA ARG A 115 -13.60 2.31 8.06
C ARG A 115 -13.38 3.79 7.78
N GLU A 116 -14.21 4.37 6.91
CA GLU A 116 -14.18 5.80 6.59
C GLU A 116 -14.26 6.71 7.84
N ASP A 117 -15.05 6.31 8.84
CA ASP A 117 -15.23 7.04 10.10
C ASP A 117 -14.13 6.77 11.15
N TYR A 118 -13.03 6.13 10.74
CA TYR A 118 -11.91 5.71 11.58
C TYR A 118 -12.24 4.64 12.63
N SER A 119 -13.42 4.01 12.57
CA SER A 119 -13.71 2.84 13.39
C SER A 119 -12.98 1.59 12.85
N ILE A 120 -12.61 0.69 13.76
CA ILE A 120 -11.97 -0.58 13.42
C ILE A 120 -13.00 -1.52 12.79
N THR A 121 -12.60 -2.27 11.77
CA THR A 121 -13.41 -3.38 11.23
C THR A 121 -13.43 -4.54 12.24
N GLN A 122 -14.35 -4.50 13.20
CA GLN A 122 -14.39 -5.41 14.37
C GLN A 122 -14.77 -6.87 14.04
N SER A 123 -15.31 -7.15 12.85
CA SER A 123 -15.83 -8.47 12.48
C SER A 123 -14.79 -9.45 11.97
N GLU A 124 -13.54 -9.01 11.79
CA GLU A 124 -12.50 -9.78 11.09
C GLU A 124 -11.44 -10.30 12.07
N ASP A 125 -11.08 -11.58 11.91
CA ASP A 125 -10.04 -12.19 12.72
C ASP A 125 -8.66 -11.61 12.40
N LYS A 126 -7.81 -11.46 13.42
CA LYS A 126 -6.42 -11.03 13.22
C LYS A 126 -5.59 -12.02 12.43
N ILE A 127 -5.99 -13.29 12.43
CA ILE A 127 -5.40 -14.35 11.63
C ILE A 127 -6.55 -15.12 11.00
N SER A 128 -6.52 -15.28 9.68
CA SER A 128 -7.53 -16.01 8.92
C SER A 128 -6.89 -16.65 7.69
N LEU A 129 -7.69 -17.29 6.84
CA LEU A 129 -7.24 -17.80 5.55
C LEU A 129 -6.58 -16.69 4.68
N TRP A 130 -6.98 -15.44 4.88
CA TRP A 130 -6.58 -14.28 4.09
C TRP A 130 -5.64 -13.34 4.84
N LYS A 131 -5.27 -13.65 6.09
CA LYS A 131 -4.40 -12.81 6.91
C LYS A 131 -3.49 -13.65 7.78
N CYS A 132 -2.20 -13.50 7.52
CA CYS A 132 -1.10 -14.01 8.32
C CYS A 132 0.01 -12.95 8.35
N PRO A 133 1.01 -13.05 9.24
CA PRO A 133 2.09 -12.05 9.35
C PRO A 133 3.06 -12.15 8.17
N TYR A 134 2.58 -11.77 6.98
CA TYR A 134 3.30 -11.77 5.71
C TYR A 134 3.55 -10.35 5.24
N HIS A 135 2.48 -9.57 4.97
CA HIS A 135 2.66 -8.19 4.50
C HIS A 135 3.15 -7.23 5.60
N ASN A 136 3.03 -7.59 6.88
CA ASN A 136 3.31 -6.70 8.01
C ASN A 136 4.46 -7.17 8.92
N GLY A 137 5.32 -8.06 8.42
CA GLY A 137 6.47 -8.66 9.12
C GLY A 137 7.77 -7.87 9.01
#